data_AF-A0A806U0N3-F1
#
_entry.id   AF-A0A806U0N3-F1
#
_cell.length_a   1.000
_cell.length_b   1.000
_cell.length_c   1.000
_cell.angle_alpha   90.00
_cell.angle_beta   90.00
_cell.angle_gamma   90.00
#
_symmetry.space_group_name_H-M   'P 1'
#
loop_
_entity.id
_entity.type
_entity.pdbx_description
1 polymer ?
#
loop_
_entity_poly.entity_id
_entity_poly.type
_entity_poly.pdbx_seq_one_letter_code
_entity_poly.pdbx_strand_id
1 'polypeptide(L)'
;MTYKIGNVSKGQSKALEKVEKPGGKANVEGVHDQKAVSKGTVKYTGGRTQKELDDLAGDPLNGGRIEGQGIKEREIGLELESRGDLGRIIRDQKADKGAEFIDTVTEKKWDVKSFGAYPNGHTLPKKGAFTVDNAMKKIKKEFERGHNVMLDDRNLTPEHTKQLKEAIQREGISDKIIWYP
;
A
#
# COMPACT_ATOMS: atom_id res chain seq x y z
N MET A 1 34.51 1.96 62.52
CA MET A 1 34.38 2.80 63.73
C MET A 1 32.89 2.88 64.07
N THR A 2 32.51 2.35 65.24
CA THR A 2 31.15 2.31 65.82
C THR A 2 30.55 3.69 66.01
N TYR A 3 29.20 3.82 66.03
CA TYR A 3 28.33 4.66 66.91
C TYR A 3 26.91 4.70 66.29
N LYS A 4 25.75 4.68 66.97
CA LYS A 4 25.29 4.31 68.32
C LYS A 4 23.78 4.00 68.21
N ILE A 5 23.30 3.22 69.17
CA ILE A 5 21.90 2.83 69.43
C ILE A 5 21.09 4.01 70.00
N GLY A 6 19.80 4.12 69.63
CA GLY A 6 18.80 4.99 70.26
C GLY A 6 17.49 4.22 70.48
N ASN A 7 16.95 4.32 71.70
CA ASN A 7 15.98 3.40 72.30
C ASN A 7 14.50 3.58 71.87
N VAL A 8 13.85 2.42 71.85
CA VAL A 8 12.46 2.04 72.22
C VAL A 8 11.59 3.10 72.92
N SER A 9 10.34 3.24 72.45
CA SER A 9 9.17 3.45 73.32
C SER A 9 7.98 2.63 72.83
N LYS A 10 7.30 1.97 73.79
CA LYS A 10 6.18 1.04 73.65
C LYS A 10 4.84 1.77 73.75
N GLY A 11 3.88 1.33 72.94
CA GLY A 11 2.43 1.40 73.16
C GLY A 11 1.76 0.66 71.99
N GLN A 12 1.33 -0.60 72.11
CA GLN A 12 0.02 -1.07 72.60
C GLN A 12 -1.15 -0.21 72.04
N SER A 13 -2.18 -0.69 71.35
CA SER A 13 -2.62 -2.02 70.91
C SER A 13 -3.86 -1.87 70.00
N LYS A 14 -3.99 -2.76 68.98
CA LYS A 14 -5.24 -3.28 68.34
C LYS A 14 -6.11 -2.26 67.55
N ALA A 15 -6.69 -2.56 66.39
CA ALA A 15 -7.26 -3.79 65.84
C ALA A 15 -7.08 -3.82 64.29
N LEU A 16 -6.72 -4.96 63.68
CA LEU A 16 -7.56 -5.82 62.80
C LEU A 16 -8.34 -5.00 61.74
N GLU A 17 -8.23 -5.23 60.43
CA GLU A 17 -8.28 -6.53 59.75
C GLU A 17 -7.89 -6.41 58.25
N LYS A 18 -7.21 -7.46 57.74
CA LYS A 18 -7.01 -7.93 56.34
C LYS A 18 -6.25 -7.00 55.35
N VAL A 19 -5.01 -7.32 54.94
CA VAL A 19 -4.59 -8.42 54.02
C VAL A 19 -5.36 -8.31 52.71
N GLU A 20 -4.78 -7.89 51.58
CA GLU A 20 -3.67 -8.56 50.89
C GLU A 20 -2.90 -7.61 49.95
N LYS A 21 -1.65 -7.96 49.65
CA LYS A 21 -0.64 -7.19 48.90
C LYS A 21 -0.62 -7.59 47.39
N PRO A 22 0.14 -6.87 46.54
CA PRO A 22 -0.19 -6.64 45.13
C PRO A 22 0.46 -7.63 44.17
N GLY A 23 -0.15 -7.82 43.00
CA GLY A 23 0.44 -8.50 41.85
C GLY A 23 -0.10 -7.89 40.57
N GLY A 24 0.78 -7.31 39.76
CA GLY A 24 0.42 -6.55 38.57
C GLY A 24 0.11 -7.39 37.33
N LYS A 25 -0.45 -6.72 36.31
CA LYS A 25 -0.04 -6.69 34.89
C LYS A 25 -1.23 -6.27 34.01
N ALA A 26 -0.96 -5.26 33.19
CA ALA A 26 -1.42 -5.00 31.83
C ALA A 26 -2.91 -5.21 31.42
N ASN A 27 -3.36 -4.19 30.66
CA ASN A 27 -3.96 -4.28 29.31
C ASN A 27 -5.45 -3.90 29.13
N VAL A 28 -5.59 -2.91 28.22
CA VAL A 28 -6.64 -2.63 27.21
C VAL A 28 -8.09 -2.36 27.67
N GLU A 29 -8.60 -1.18 27.27
CA GLU A 29 -9.89 -0.92 26.58
C GLU A 29 -10.05 0.62 26.55
N GLY A 30 -10.21 1.31 25.43
CA GLY A 30 -10.96 0.95 24.23
C GLY A 30 -12.27 1.74 24.18
N VAL A 31 -12.24 3.08 24.28
CA VAL A 31 -13.43 3.91 24.08
C VAL A 31 -13.03 5.15 23.29
N HIS A 32 -13.38 5.18 22.00
CA HIS A 32 -13.60 6.44 21.30
C HIS A 32 -14.97 6.36 20.61
N ASP A 33 -15.80 7.31 20.99
CA ASP A 33 -17.18 7.49 20.61
C ASP A 33 -17.38 7.43 19.08
N GLN A 34 -18.24 6.51 18.65
CA GLN A 34 -18.75 6.51 17.28
C GLN A 34 -19.82 7.61 17.16
N LYS A 35 -19.38 8.82 16.82
CA LYS A 35 -20.29 9.88 16.36
C LYS A 35 -20.29 9.90 14.83
N ALA A 36 -21.33 9.29 14.28
CA ALA A 36 -21.94 9.50 12.95
C ALA A 36 -21.00 9.92 11.80
N VAL A 37 -20.65 8.96 10.93
CA VAL A 37 -20.21 9.25 9.56
C VAL A 37 -21.27 8.71 8.60
N SER A 38 -21.88 9.65 7.88
CA SER A 38 -22.71 9.48 6.69
C SER A 38 -22.16 8.41 5.74
N LYS A 39 -23.04 7.53 5.24
CA LYS A 39 -22.74 6.45 4.28
C LYS A 39 -22.17 6.99 2.96
N GLY A 40 -20.87 7.30 2.96
CA GLY A 40 -19.99 7.17 1.80
C GLY A 40 -19.21 5.87 1.99
N THR A 41 -19.05 5.08 0.93
CA THR A 41 -18.18 3.89 0.96
C THR A 41 -16.80 4.30 1.46
N VAL A 42 -16.41 3.81 2.63
CA VAL A 42 -15.06 4.04 3.16
C VAL A 42 -14.08 3.37 2.19
N LYS A 43 -13.25 4.15 1.49
CA LYS A 43 -12.21 3.62 0.60
C LYS A 43 -11.25 2.77 1.44
N TYR A 44 -10.86 1.62 0.91
CA TYR A 44 -9.90 0.73 1.57
C TYR A 44 -8.54 1.44 1.77
N THR A 45 -8.01 1.36 2.99
CA THR A 45 -6.68 1.91 3.34
C THR A 45 -5.68 0.84 3.76
N GLY A 46 -6.13 -0.41 3.96
CA GLY A 46 -5.32 -1.47 4.58
C GLY A 46 -4.90 -1.13 6.03
N GLY A 47 -5.70 -0.33 6.74
CA GLY A 47 -5.41 0.11 8.11
C GLY A 47 -4.28 1.13 8.21
N ARG A 48 -3.87 1.73 7.10
CA ARG A 48 -2.82 2.76 7.05
C ARG A 48 -3.29 4.10 7.62
N THR A 49 -2.35 4.79 8.26
CA THR A 49 -2.45 6.19 8.64
C THR A 49 -2.39 7.10 7.40
N GLN A 50 -2.76 8.37 7.55
CA GLN A 50 -2.66 9.34 6.44
C GLN A 50 -1.21 9.48 5.95
N LYS A 51 -0.23 9.49 6.86
CA LYS A 51 1.18 9.56 6.48
C LYS A 51 1.59 8.37 5.61
N GLU A 52 1.18 7.15 5.96
CA GLU A 52 1.47 5.97 5.15
C GLU A 52 0.77 6.03 3.78
N LEU A 53 -0.44 6.59 3.70
CA LEU A 53 -1.13 6.83 2.43
C LEU A 53 -0.43 7.91 1.59
N ASP A 54 0.18 8.90 2.23
CA ASP A 54 0.95 9.95 1.59
C ASP A 54 2.29 9.40 1.07
N ASP A 55 2.97 8.57 1.87
CA ASP A 55 4.20 7.88 1.51
C ASP A 55 3.98 6.96 0.28
N LEU A 56 2.81 6.32 0.16
CA LEU A 56 2.46 5.52 -1.03
C LEU A 56 2.24 6.36 -2.30
N ALA A 57 1.86 7.64 -2.15
CA ALA A 57 1.59 8.52 -3.28
C ALA A 57 2.77 9.46 -3.63
N GLY A 58 3.76 9.57 -2.73
CA GLY A 58 4.91 10.45 -2.91
C GLY A 58 5.91 9.91 -3.93
N ASP A 59 6.36 10.76 -4.85
CA ASP A 59 7.37 10.40 -5.84
C ASP A 59 8.80 10.60 -5.28
N PRO A 60 9.60 9.53 -5.09
CA PRO A 60 10.97 9.64 -4.60
C PRO A 60 11.87 10.50 -5.51
N LEU A 61 11.63 10.54 -6.83
CA LEU A 61 12.40 11.37 -7.76
C LEU A 61 12.19 12.86 -7.53
N ASN A 62 11.01 13.23 -7.02
CA ASN A 62 10.59 14.61 -6.79
C ASN A 62 10.55 14.94 -5.30
N GLY A 63 11.42 14.31 -4.49
CA GLY A 63 11.57 14.60 -3.06
C GLY A 63 10.35 14.22 -2.22
N GLY A 64 9.57 13.23 -2.64
CA GLY A 64 8.35 12.77 -1.96
C GLY A 64 7.12 13.63 -2.23
N ARG A 65 7.16 14.50 -3.25
CA ARG A 65 6.01 15.31 -3.66
C ARG A 65 4.84 14.40 -4.11
N ILE A 66 3.64 14.74 -3.66
CA ILE A 66 2.40 14.03 -4.02
C ILE A 66 1.73 14.76 -5.18
N GLU A 67 1.49 14.03 -6.26
CA GLU A 67 0.83 14.53 -7.46
C GLU A 67 -0.31 13.60 -7.88
N GLY A 68 -1.17 14.06 -8.80
CA GLY A 68 -2.35 13.29 -9.23
C GLY A 68 -2.02 11.89 -9.75
N GLN A 69 -0.86 11.74 -10.41
CA GLN A 69 -0.36 10.45 -10.88
C GLN A 69 -0.04 9.49 -9.72
N GLY A 70 0.71 9.95 -8.70
CA GLY A 70 1.03 9.14 -7.52
C GLY A 70 -0.19 8.78 -6.68
N ILE A 71 -1.18 9.68 -6.60
CA ILE A 71 -2.48 9.38 -5.96
C ILE A 71 -3.20 8.26 -6.70
N LYS A 72 -3.24 8.32 -8.04
CA LYS A 72 -3.86 7.28 -8.88
C LYS A 72 -3.16 5.93 -8.70
N GLU A 73 -1.83 5.91 -8.70
CA GLU A 73 -1.03 4.70 -8.49
C GLU A 73 -1.31 4.08 -7.11
N ARG A 74 -1.35 4.90 -6.06
CA ARG A 74 -1.72 4.45 -4.71
C ARG A 74 -3.09 3.79 -4.69
N GLU A 75 -4.10 4.42 -5.33
CA GLU A 75 -5.45 3.87 -5.36
C GLU A 75 -5.48 2.49 -6.03
N ILE A 76 -4.79 2.33 -7.16
CA ILE A 76 -4.64 1.04 -7.85
C ILE A 76 -4.00 0.01 -6.92
N GLY A 77 -2.86 0.34 -6.31
CA GLY A 77 -2.14 -0.57 -5.42
C GLY A 77 -2.98 -1.00 -4.21
N LEU A 78 -3.68 -0.06 -3.57
CA LEU A 78 -4.56 -0.36 -2.43
C LEU A 78 -5.76 -1.21 -2.82
N GLU A 79 -6.34 -0.99 -4.00
CA GLU A 79 -7.47 -1.80 -4.45
C GLU A 79 -7.04 -3.22 -4.81
N LEU A 80 -5.87 -3.39 -5.43
CA LEU A 80 -5.29 -4.71 -5.68
C LEU A 80 -4.89 -5.44 -4.39
N GLU A 81 -4.39 -4.73 -3.38
CA GLU A 81 -4.20 -5.28 -2.02
C GLU A 81 -5.55 -5.69 -1.41
N SER A 82 -6.59 -4.88 -1.55
CA SER A 82 -7.93 -5.18 -1.01
C SER A 82 -8.59 -6.39 -1.66
N ARG A 83 -8.29 -6.64 -2.95
CA ARG A 83 -8.70 -7.82 -3.72
C ARG A 83 -7.93 -9.08 -3.34
N GLY A 84 -6.81 -8.94 -2.63
CA GLY A 84 -5.89 -10.04 -2.31
C GLY A 84 -4.94 -10.42 -3.45
N ASP A 85 -4.88 -9.63 -4.53
CA ASP A 85 -3.92 -9.82 -5.61
C ASP A 85 -2.49 -9.42 -5.19
N LEU A 86 -2.39 -8.57 -4.16
CA LEU A 86 -1.13 -8.13 -3.54
C LEU A 86 -1.19 -8.37 -2.03
N GLY A 87 -0.03 -8.62 -1.43
CA GLY A 87 0.18 -8.42 0.00
C GLY A 87 0.26 -6.94 0.38
N ARG A 88 0.75 -6.64 1.58
CA ARG A 88 0.92 -5.25 2.04
C ARG A 88 1.94 -4.53 1.14
N ILE A 89 1.54 -3.45 0.49
CA ILE A 89 2.45 -2.66 -0.35
C ILE A 89 3.13 -1.51 0.39
N ILE A 90 4.34 -1.17 -0.06
CA ILE A 90 5.09 0.05 0.26
C ILE A 90 5.61 0.71 -1.03
N ARG A 91 5.87 2.03 -1.01
CA ARG A 91 6.49 2.74 -2.14
C ARG A 91 7.97 2.33 -2.28
N ASP A 92 8.41 1.98 -3.49
CA ASP A 92 9.85 1.79 -3.74
C ASP A 92 10.56 3.14 -3.60
N GLN A 93 11.55 3.24 -2.72
CA GLN A 93 12.30 4.48 -2.47
C GLN A 93 13.43 4.72 -3.49
N LYS A 94 13.64 3.78 -4.41
CA LYS A 94 14.65 3.93 -5.46
C LYS A 94 14.19 5.01 -6.46
N ALA A 95 14.86 6.15 -6.41
CA ALA A 95 14.55 7.30 -7.27
C ALA A 95 14.68 6.95 -8.77
N ASP A 96 15.87 6.63 -9.29
CA ASP A 96 16.01 6.29 -10.72
C ASP A 96 15.65 4.82 -11.00
N LYS A 97 14.69 4.60 -11.90
CA LYS A 97 14.24 3.27 -12.36
C LYS A 97 13.82 2.36 -11.20
N GLY A 98 13.27 2.91 -10.13
CA GLY A 98 12.49 2.14 -9.15
C GLY A 98 11.18 1.65 -9.78
N ALA A 99 10.54 0.69 -9.12
CA ALA A 99 9.15 0.39 -9.40
C ALA A 99 8.25 1.39 -8.66
N GLU A 100 6.94 1.35 -8.86
CA GLU A 100 6.02 2.12 -8.03
C GLU A 100 5.91 1.51 -6.62
N PHE A 101 5.77 0.18 -6.52
CA PHE A 101 5.54 -0.51 -5.26
C PHE A 101 6.40 -1.74 -5.05
N ILE A 102 6.59 -2.10 -3.78
CA ILE A 102 7.09 -3.39 -3.33
C ILE A 102 6.00 -4.05 -2.50
N ASP A 103 5.61 -5.26 -2.88
CA ASP A 103 4.76 -6.12 -2.04
C ASP A 103 5.65 -6.74 -0.94
N THR A 104 5.40 -6.41 0.32
CA THR A 104 6.24 -6.85 1.44
C THR A 104 6.05 -8.32 1.79
N VAL A 105 5.03 -9.00 1.25
CA VAL A 105 4.80 -10.43 1.46
C VAL A 105 5.59 -11.26 0.46
N THR A 106 5.58 -10.85 -0.80
CA THR A 106 6.24 -11.59 -1.89
C THR A 106 7.61 -11.03 -2.28
N GLU A 107 7.97 -9.87 -1.74
CA GLU A 107 9.14 -9.04 -2.10
C GLU A 107 9.18 -8.62 -3.58
N LYS A 108 8.09 -8.89 -4.33
CA LYS A 108 7.98 -8.54 -5.74
C LYS A 108 7.83 -7.03 -5.89
N LYS A 109 8.57 -6.48 -6.84
CA LYS A 109 8.43 -5.10 -7.30
C LYS A 109 7.37 -5.01 -8.38
N TRP A 110 6.54 -3.98 -8.31
CA TRP A 110 5.40 -3.80 -9.19
C TRP A 110 5.36 -2.39 -9.74
N ASP A 111 5.32 -2.28 -11.06
CA ASP A 111 5.19 -1.04 -11.77
C ASP A 111 3.77 -0.86 -12.34
N VAL A 112 3.23 0.36 -12.30
CA VAL A 112 1.89 0.66 -12.80
C VAL A 112 1.97 1.20 -14.23
N LYS A 113 1.35 0.48 -15.18
CA LYS A 113 1.18 0.96 -16.56
C LYS A 113 -0.29 1.18 -16.90
N SER A 114 -0.56 2.32 -17.52
CA SER A 114 -1.86 2.63 -18.12
C SER A 114 -1.69 3.03 -19.58
N PHE A 115 -2.68 2.68 -20.39
CA PHE A 115 -2.71 2.98 -21.82
C PHE A 115 -4.06 3.60 -22.18
N GLY A 116 -4.06 4.62 -23.04
CA GLY A 116 -5.30 5.19 -23.57
C GLY A 116 -5.64 4.59 -24.92
N ALA A 117 -6.92 4.32 -25.18
CA ALA A 117 -7.40 3.95 -26.50
C ALA A 117 -7.10 5.02 -27.57
N TYR A 118 -7.36 4.72 -28.85
CA TYR A 118 -7.23 5.71 -29.92
C TYR A 118 -7.99 6.99 -29.55
N PRO A 119 -7.47 8.20 -29.86
CA PRO A 119 -8.28 9.40 -29.72
C PRO A 119 -9.54 9.26 -30.58
N ASN A 120 -10.71 9.38 -29.93
CA ASN A 120 -12.04 9.32 -30.54
C ASN A 120 -12.09 10.11 -31.86
N GLY A 121 -12.30 9.42 -32.98
CA GLY A 121 -12.58 10.04 -34.29
C GLY A 121 -11.41 10.18 -35.27
N HIS A 122 -10.25 9.56 -35.01
CA HIS A 122 -9.15 9.53 -35.99
C HIS A 122 -8.89 8.11 -36.53
N THR A 123 -8.92 7.96 -37.85
CA THR A 123 -8.72 6.69 -38.58
C THR A 123 -7.25 6.32 -38.78
N LEU A 124 -6.30 7.13 -38.30
CA LEU A 124 -4.85 6.87 -38.40
C LEU A 124 -4.17 7.02 -37.02
N PRO A 125 -3.32 6.05 -36.62
CA PRO A 125 -2.59 6.14 -35.36
C PRO A 125 -1.60 7.32 -35.41
N LYS A 126 -1.96 8.44 -34.77
CA LYS A 126 -1.01 9.52 -34.47
C LYS A 126 0.06 9.01 -33.50
N LYS A 127 1.20 9.70 -33.44
CA LYS A 127 2.23 9.52 -32.41
C LYS A 127 1.56 9.54 -31.02
N GLY A 128 1.61 8.42 -30.30
CA GLY A 128 0.98 8.25 -28.98
C GLY A 128 -0.30 7.41 -28.95
N ALA A 129 -0.82 6.97 -30.10
CA ALA A 129 -1.91 6.01 -30.16
C ALA A 129 -1.52 4.65 -29.55
N PHE A 130 -2.50 3.95 -28.97
CA PHE A 130 -2.30 2.58 -28.53
C PHE A 130 -1.92 1.69 -29.71
N THR A 131 -0.89 0.89 -29.50
CA THR A 131 -0.61 -0.32 -30.28
C THR A 131 -0.16 -1.39 -29.31
N VAL A 132 -0.45 -2.65 -29.63
CA VAL A 132 0.03 -3.80 -28.86
C VAL A 132 1.55 -3.77 -28.75
N ASP A 133 2.26 -3.49 -29.85
CA ASP A 133 3.73 -3.44 -29.85
C ASP A 133 4.30 -2.40 -28.89
N ASN A 134 3.72 -1.19 -28.85
CA ASN A 134 4.17 -0.14 -27.93
C ASN A 134 3.86 -0.50 -26.48
N ALA A 135 2.69 -1.09 -26.21
CA ALA A 135 2.33 -1.55 -24.87
C ALA A 135 3.28 -2.66 -24.41
N MET A 136 3.49 -3.69 -25.23
CA MET A 136 4.40 -4.80 -24.97
C MET A 136 5.85 -4.34 -24.80
N LYS A 137 6.32 -3.39 -25.60
CA LYS A 137 7.65 -2.78 -25.43
C LYS A 137 7.82 -2.12 -24.06
N LYS A 138 6.80 -1.39 -23.60
CA LYS A 138 6.82 -0.74 -22.27
C LYS A 138 6.78 -1.79 -21.14
N ILE A 139 5.97 -2.83 -21.27
CA ILE A 139 5.91 -3.94 -20.30
C ILE A 139 7.26 -4.65 -20.21
N LYS A 140 7.84 -5.05 -21.35
CA LYS A 140 9.14 -5.74 -21.39
C LYS A 140 10.26 -4.89 -20.77
N LYS A 141 10.22 -3.57 -20.94
CA LYS A 141 11.19 -2.66 -20.30
C LYS A 141 11.12 -2.69 -18.77
N GLU A 142 9.94 -2.91 -18.18
CA GLU A 142 9.83 -3.08 -16.73
C GLU A 142 10.38 -4.43 -16.28
N PHE A 143 10.20 -5.47 -17.09
CA PHE A 143 10.78 -6.78 -16.81
C PHE A 143 12.31 -6.78 -16.88
N GLU A 144 12.90 -6.03 -17.81
CA GLU A 144 14.36 -5.80 -17.89
C GLU A 144 14.91 -5.15 -16.60
N ARG A 145 14.07 -4.46 -15.83
CA ARG A 145 14.42 -3.86 -14.54
C ARG A 145 14.13 -4.77 -13.35
N GLY A 146 13.59 -5.96 -13.60
CA GLY A 146 13.19 -6.91 -12.55
C GLY A 146 11.85 -6.60 -11.90
N HIS A 147 10.99 -5.80 -12.55
CA HIS A 147 9.66 -5.46 -12.05
C HIS A 147 8.61 -6.41 -12.63
N ASN A 148 7.48 -6.54 -11.95
CA ASN A 148 6.21 -7.04 -12.49
C ASN A 148 5.33 -5.83 -12.84
N VAL A 149 4.20 -6.05 -13.54
CA VAL A 149 3.38 -4.93 -14.02
C VAL A 149 1.93 -5.06 -13.57
N MET A 150 1.39 -3.98 -13.02
CA MET A 150 -0.04 -3.76 -12.82
C MET A 150 -0.57 -2.99 -14.05
N LEU A 151 -1.54 -3.55 -14.75
CA LEU A 151 -2.13 -2.95 -15.96
C LEU A 151 -3.49 -2.34 -15.65
N ASP A 152 -3.55 -1.00 -15.64
CA ASP A 152 -4.79 -0.22 -15.58
C ASP A 152 -5.40 -0.13 -16.98
N ASP A 153 -6.41 -0.97 -17.25
CA ASP A 153 -7.08 -1.08 -18.55
C ASP A 153 -8.41 -0.31 -18.63
N ARG A 154 -8.77 0.48 -17.60
CA ARG A 154 -9.98 1.34 -17.60
C ARG A 154 -10.08 2.32 -18.77
N ASN A 155 -8.94 2.69 -19.35
CA ASN A 155 -8.85 3.63 -20.47
C ASN A 155 -8.67 2.94 -21.84
N LEU A 156 -8.70 1.61 -21.88
CA LEU A 156 -8.68 0.82 -23.10
C LEU A 156 -10.10 0.48 -23.56
N THR A 157 -10.28 0.33 -24.86
CA THR A 157 -11.51 -0.30 -25.38
C THR A 157 -11.45 -1.80 -25.11
N PRO A 158 -12.60 -2.49 -25.04
CA PRO A 158 -12.63 -3.95 -24.89
C PRO A 158 -11.79 -4.69 -25.95
N GLU A 159 -11.79 -4.19 -27.20
CA GLU A 159 -10.98 -4.74 -28.29
C GLU A 159 -9.47 -4.61 -28.02
N HIS A 160 -9.00 -3.43 -27.57
CA HIS A 160 -7.59 -3.24 -27.22
C HIS A 160 -7.17 -4.08 -26.02
N THR A 161 -8.02 -4.15 -24.99
CA THR A 161 -7.79 -5.01 -23.83
C THR A 161 -7.65 -6.47 -24.27
N LYS A 162 -8.53 -6.94 -25.16
CA LYS A 162 -8.45 -8.30 -25.71
C LYS A 162 -7.15 -8.52 -26.47
N GLN A 163 -6.79 -7.62 -27.40
CA GLN A 163 -5.54 -7.72 -28.17
C GLN A 163 -4.30 -7.75 -27.27
N LEU A 164 -4.28 -6.93 -26.21
CA LEU A 164 -3.18 -6.91 -25.26
C LEU A 164 -3.11 -8.20 -24.42
N LYS A 165 -4.25 -8.71 -23.94
CA LYS A 165 -4.35 -9.99 -23.22
C LYS A 165 -3.83 -11.16 -24.06
N GLU A 166 -4.24 -11.25 -25.33
CA GLU A 166 -3.77 -12.28 -26.25
C GLU A 166 -2.26 -12.19 -26.50
N ALA A 167 -1.71 -10.98 -26.61
CA ALA A 167 -0.26 -10.78 -26.78
C ALA A 167 0.53 -11.19 -25.53
N ILE A 168 0.06 -10.81 -24.34
CA ILE A 168 0.64 -11.18 -23.05
C ILE A 168 0.61 -12.70 -22.85
N GLN A 169 -0.50 -13.35 -23.23
CA GLN A 169 -0.63 -14.80 -23.16
C GLN A 169 0.32 -15.51 -24.13
N ARG A 170 0.39 -15.05 -25.38
CA ARG A 170 1.27 -15.62 -26.42
C ARG A 170 2.75 -15.56 -26.05
N GLU A 171 3.15 -14.51 -25.35
CA GLU A 171 4.52 -14.30 -24.88
C GLU A 171 4.81 -15.06 -23.57
N GLY A 172 3.81 -15.70 -22.96
CA GLY A 172 4.00 -16.52 -21.76
C GLY A 172 4.35 -15.72 -20.50
N ILE A 173 4.00 -14.43 -20.45
CA ILE A 173 4.37 -13.51 -19.36
C ILE A 173 3.19 -13.16 -18.43
N SER A 174 2.11 -13.92 -18.50
CA SER A 174 0.86 -13.62 -17.77
C SER A 174 1.02 -13.68 -16.25
N ASP A 175 1.97 -14.49 -15.75
CA ASP A 175 2.29 -14.67 -14.33
C ASP A 175 2.93 -13.43 -13.68
N LYS A 176 3.43 -12.50 -14.50
CA LYS A 176 4.06 -11.23 -14.08
C LYS A 176 3.14 -10.03 -14.22
N ILE A 177 1.86 -10.26 -14.53
CA ILE A 177 0.87 -9.22 -14.79
C ILE A 177 -0.31 -9.35 -13.81
N ILE A 178 -0.72 -8.23 -13.23
CA ILE A 178 -2.02 -8.10 -12.56
C ILE A 178 -2.87 -7.11 -13.35
N TRP A 179 -4.13 -7.47 -13.63
CA TRP A 179 -5.07 -6.61 -14.35
C TRP A 179 -5.95 -5.81 -13.39
N TYR A 180 -6.13 -4.53 -13.71
CA TYR A 180 -6.93 -3.58 -12.96
C TYR A 180 -7.95 -2.87 -13.88
N PRO A 181 -9.16 -3.43 -13.99
CA PRO A 181 -10.24 -2.92 -14.84
C PRO A 181 -11.11 -1.85 -14.21
#